data_AF-A0A812NHK5-F1
#
_entry.id   AF-A0A812NHK5-F1
#
_cell.length_a   1.000
_cell.length_b   1.000
_cell.length_c   1.000
_cell.angle_alpha   90.00
_cell.angle_beta   90.00
_cell.angle_gamma   90.00
#
_symmetry.space_group_name_H-M   'P 1'
#
loop_
_entity.id
_entity.type
_entity.pdbx_description
1 polymer ?
#
loop_
_entity_poly.entity_id
_entity_poly.type
_entity_poly.pdbx_seq_one_letter_code
_entity_poly.pdbx_strand_id
1 'polypeptide(L)'
;MEEASRLLSAIELDEYTVKEVQNGWETTEKRLGGPKEAGEHVFGKLKDAVPKTEGMLKRSSTVWHLLDELLQALNDAKLVQKRLEYLALRHMNADITTADVEVFKGILLEVCASKLGGLMTAEFQFGLSQTITALGVSLARTHEHYAERLNLLRTCWKEANATSEEAAEEHQEDHEGEDHSDAAQAASPKGHQDGTSPKGHQDGTTMEKGEQADQDCHQQWKQNSNMDIPKTFAAMARFNASVMGIGDRMWFADLLYSMEFLVPYIGNIDRVQEECDVLALTLAHYDKVNLAEFRSVMFASL
;
A
#
# COMPACT_ATOMS: atom_id res chain seq x y z
N MET A 1 2.38 -4.47 19.20
CA MET A 1 3.66 -3.72 19.31
C MET A 1 4.86 -4.64 19.60
N GLU A 2 4.74 -5.68 20.43
CA GLU A 2 5.86 -6.63 20.65
C GLU A 2 6.29 -7.39 19.39
N GLU A 3 5.37 -7.70 18.49
CA GLU A 3 5.67 -8.51 17.29
C GLU A 3 6.46 -7.72 16.24
N ALA A 4 6.09 -6.47 15.96
CA ALA A 4 6.86 -5.57 15.09
C ALA A 4 8.27 -5.29 15.62
N SER A 5 8.41 -5.22 16.96
CA SER A 5 9.72 -5.04 17.61
C SER A 5 10.69 -6.21 17.36
N ARG A 6 10.19 -7.42 17.09
CA ARG A 6 11.02 -8.60 16.78
C ARG A 6 11.59 -8.58 15.36
N LEU A 7 11.01 -7.77 14.46
CA LEU A 7 11.48 -7.62 13.09
C LEU A 7 12.74 -6.74 13.03
N LEU A 8 12.93 -5.87 14.02
CA LEU A 8 14.02 -4.91 14.06
C LEU A 8 15.30 -5.56 14.59
N SER A 9 16.43 -5.20 13.99
CA SER A 9 17.74 -5.58 14.47
C SER A 9 18.19 -4.63 15.58
N ALA A 10 18.78 -5.17 16.65
CA ALA A 10 19.38 -4.36 17.70
C ALA A 10 20.71 -3.77 17.24
N ILE A 11 20.97 -2.53 17.64
CA ILE A 11 22.27 -1.87 17.47
C ILE A 11 22.90 -1.78 18.85
N GLU A 12 23.93 -2.60 19.09
CA GLU A 12 24.66 -2.64 20.35
C GLU A 12 26.04 -2.00 20.13
N LEU A 13 26.18 -0.74 20.54
CA LEU A 13 27.42 0.02 20.49
C LEU A 13 27.74 0.54 21.90
N ASP A 14 29.01 0.55 22.27
CA ASP A 14 29.45 1.18 23.51
C ASP A 14 29.42 2.72 23.38
N GLU A 15 29.39 3.42 24.52
CA GLU A 15 29.24 4.88 24.56
C GLU A 15 30.36 5.62 23.81
N TYR A 16 31.58 5.08 23.80
CA TYR A 16 32.69 5.69 23.09
C TYR A 16 32.48 5.58 21.58
N THR A 17 32.13 4.39 21.07
CA THR A 17 31.79 4.18 19.66
C THR A 17 30.63 5.07 19.21
N VAL A 18 29.58 5.23 20.02
CA VAL A 18 28.45 6.11 19.70
C VAL A 18 28.90 7.56 19.49
N LYS A 19 29.74 8.09 20.39
CA LYS A 19 30.26 9.46 20.28
C LYS A 19 31.15 9.63 19.06
N GLU A 20 31.99 8.65 18.76
CA GLU A 20 32.83 8.66 17.55
C GLU A 20 31.99 8.70 16.27
N VAL A 21 30.91 7.91 16.20
CA VAL A 21 29.95 7.94 15.08
C VAL A 21 29.32 9.32 14.94
N GLN A 22 28.77 9.88 16.01
CA GLN A 22 28.08 11.18 15.99
C GLN A 22 29.02 12.33 15.60
N ASN A 23 30.22 12.39 16.20
CA ASN A 23 31.21 13.41 15.90
C ASN A 23 31.75 13.30 14.46
N GLY A 24 32.05 12.08 14.02
CA GLY A 24 32.53 11.82 12.66
C GLY A 24 31.46 12.12 11.61
N TRP A 25 30.19 11.85 11.92
CA TRP A 25 29.06 12.14 11.05
C TRP A 25 28.84 13.65 10.89
N GLU A 26 28.78 14.39 12.00
CA GLU A 26 28.62 15.85 12.00
C GLU A 26 29.78 16.53 11.22
N THR A 27 31.01 16.05 11.42
CA THR A 27 32.18 16.54 10.68
C THR A 27 32.08 16.23 9.19
N THR A 28 31.61 15.04 8.83
CA THR A 28 31.43 14.62 7.44
C THR A 28 30.40 15.49 6.73
N GLU A 29 29.24 15.71 7.35
CA GLU A 29 28.18 16.55 6.79
C GLU A 29 28.65 17.99 6.56
N LYS A 30 29.32 18.58 7.55
CA LYS A 30 29.93 19.93 7.42
C LYS A 30 30.90 20.01 6.25
N ARG A 31 31.71 18.95 6.01
CA ARG A 31 32.67 18.87 4.89
C ARG A 31 32.03 18.56 3.55
N LEU A 32 30.80 18.03 3.54
CA LEU A 32 30.01 17.78 2.33
C LEU A 32 29.22 19.01 1.88
N GLY A 33 29.07 20.02 2.73
CA GLY A 33 28.36 21.27 2.40
C GLY A 33 26.94 21.34 2.93
N GLY A 34 26.54 20.38 3.78
CA GLY A 34 25.20 20.30 4.36
C GLY A 34 24.36 19.15 3.79
N PRO A 35 23.13 18.96 4.30
CA PRO A 35 22.32 17.77 4.00
C PRO A 35 21.97 17.57 2.53
N LYS A 36 21.73 18.65 1.79
CA LYS A 36 21.32 18.58 0.39
C LYS A 36 22.49 18.12 -0.48
N GLU A 37 23.63 18.80 -0.36
CA GLU A 37 24.85 18.53 -1.11
C GLU A 37 25.42 17.15 -0.74
N ALA A 38 25.38 16.78 0.54
CA ALA A 38 25.76 15.45 1.01
C ALA A 38 24.87 14.36 0.40
N GLY A 39 23.55 14.55 0.47
CA GLY A 39 22.58 13.63 -0.12
C GLY A 39 22.74 13.50 -1.63
N GLU A 40 22.86 14.60 -2.36
CA GLU A 40 23.08 14.58 -3.82
C GLU A 40 24.38 13.83 -4.19
N HIS A 41 25.45 14.03 -3.42
CA HIS A 41 26.73 13.36 -3.68
C HIS A 41 26.64 11.84 -3.43
N VAL A 42 26.12 11.42 -2.27
CA VAL A 42 26.03 10.01 -1.89
C VAL A 42 24.99 9.28 -2.72
N PHE A 43 23.78 9.84 -2.85
CA PHE A 43 22.70 9.19 -3.60
C PHE A 43 22.90 9.28 -5.12
N GLY A 44 23.71 10.23 -5.61
CA GLY A 44 24.18 10.25 -6.99
C GLY A 44 25.04 9.00 -7.29
N LYS A 45 26.05 8.74 -6.46
CA LYS A 45 26.87 7.52 -6.56
C LYS A 45 26.02 6.24 -6.41
N LEU A 46 25.06 6.25 -5.48
CA LEU A 46 24.16 5.12 -5.26
C LEU A 46 23.27 4.86 -6.47
N LYS A 47 22.73 5.89 -7.10
CA LYS A 47 21.94 5.76 -8.34
C LYS A 47 22.75 5.08 -9.44
N ASP A 48 24.01 5.47 -9.60
CA ASP A 48 24.88 4.90 -10.64
C ASP A 48 25.16 3.41 -10.39
N ALA A 49 25.28 2.99 -9.13
CA ALA A 49 25.52 1.60 -8.75
C ALA A 49 24.23 0.75 -8.66
N VAL A 50 23.11 1.36 -8.25
CA VAL A 50 21.81 0.73 -7.99
C VAL A 50 20.70 1.63 -8.57
N PRO A 51 20.41 1.55 -9.89
CA PRO A 51 19.50 2.49 -10.57
C PRO A 51 18.09 2.58 -9.98
N LYS A 52 17.57 1.49 -9.39
CA LYS A 52 16.26 1.47 -8.72
C LYS A 52 16.15 2.44 -7.52
N THR A 53 17.27 2.96 -7.02
CA THR A 53 17.30 3.95 -5.93
C THR A 53 17.13 5.40 -6.40
N GLU A 54 16.92 5.66 -7.71
CA GLU A 54 16.77 7.01 -8.25
C GLU A 54 15.72 7.87 -7.51
N GLY A 55 14.64 7.24 -7.01
CA GLY A 55 13.63 7.94 -6.22
C GLY A 55 14.18 8.60 -4.94
N MET A 56 15.23 8.04 -4.34
CA MET A 56 15.90 8.60 -3.16
C MET A 56 16.62 9.92 -3.49
N LEU A 57 17.22 10.00 -4.69
CA LEU A 57 17.92 11.20 -5.14
C LEU A 57 16.96 12.39 -5.30
N LYS A 58 15.71 12.15 -5.75
CA LYS A 58 14.68 13.20 -5.87
C LYS A 58 14.34 13.86 -4.53
N ARG A 59 14.55 13.14 -3.42
CA ARG A 59 14.30 13.59 -2.04
C ARG A 59 15.57 13.51 -1.19
N SER A 60 16.73 13.78 -1.81
CA SER A 60 18.06 13.56 -1.22
C SER A 60 18.21 14.20 0.15
N SER A 61 17.76 15.44 0.34
CA SER A 61 17.82 16.13 1.62
C SER A 61 16.99 15.43 2.69
N THR A 62 15.75 15.03 2.39
CA THR A 62 14.87 14.32 3.33
C THR A 62 15.46 12.97 3.73
N VAL A 63 15.95 12.19 2.76
CA VAL A 63 16.55 10.88 3.03
C VAL A 63 17.83 11.04 3.87
N TRP A 64 18.63 12.07 3.58
CA TRP A 64 19.83 12.37 4.37
C TRP A 64 19.49 12.74 5.82
N HIS A 65 18.48 13.59 6.04
CA HIS A 65 18.03 13.94 7.39
C HIS A 65 17.54 12.72 8.18
N LEU A 66 16.84 11.77 7.53
CA LEU A 66 16.38 10.56 8.22
C LEU A 66 17.55 9.67 8.66
N LEU A 67 18.62 9.63 7.87
CA LEU A 67 19.85 8.94 8.24
C LEU A 67 20.58 9.66 9.39
N ASP A 68 20.66 11.00 9.34
CA ASP A 68 21.21 11.80 10.43
C ASP A 68 20.41 11.56 11.73
N GLU A 69 19.09 11.67 11.70
CA GLU A 69 18.23 11.42 12.87
C GLU A 69 18.44 10.03 13.49
N LEU A 70 18.70 9.00 12.66
CA LEU A 70 19.02 7.66 13.14
C LEU A 70 20.38 7.63 13.86
N LEU A 71 21.41 8.25 13.28
CA LEU A 71 22.77 8.29 13.85
C LEU A 71 22.83 9.15 15.12
N GLN A 72 22.11 10.27 15.17
CA GLN A 72 21.99 11.09 16.37
C GLN A 72 21.22 10.38 17.49
N ALA A 73 20.34 9.44 17.16
CA ALA A 73 19.56 8.68 18.15
C ALA A 73 20.34 7.53 18.81
N LEU A 74 21.55 7.19 18.36
CA LEU A 74 22.30 5.99 18.81
C LEU A 74 22.52 5.87 20.33
N ASN A 75 22.40 6.97 21.08
CA ASN A 75 22.47 6.98 22.55
C ASN A 75 21.15 6.61 23.26
N ASP A 76 20.03 6.52 22.54
CA ASP A 76 18.71 6.15 23.05
C ASP A 76 18.14 4.97 22.25
N ALA A 77 18.26 3.77 22.83
CA ALA A 77 17.78 2.53 22.21
C ALA A 77 16.29 2.56 21.83
N LYS A 78 15.43 3.25 22.62
CA LYS A 78 14.00 3.34 22.30
C LYS A 78 13.76 4.25 21.11
N LEU A 79 14.53 5.33 21.01
CA LEU A 79 14.44 6.25 19.87
C LEU A 79 14.97 5.58 18.60
N VAL A 80 16.12 4.91 18.66
CA VAL A 80 16.66 4.11 17.55
C VAL A 80 15.63 3.13 17.04
N GLN A 81 14.99 2.37 17.94
CA GLN A 81 13.98 1.39 17.57
C GLN A 81 12.83 2.03 16.77
N LYS A 82 12.31 3.17 17.23
CA LYS A 82 11.24 3.90 16.51
C LYS A 82 11.71 4.40 15.14
N ARG A 83 12.95 4.87 15.02
CA ARG A 83 13.52 5.34 13.75
C ARG A 83 13.73 4.18 12.77
N LEU A 84 14.24 3.05 13.24
CA LEU A 84 14.38 1.83 12.44
C LEU A 84 13.03 1.30 11.97
N GLU A 85 12.01 1.28 12.85
CA GLU A 85 10.65 0.88 12.50
C GLU A 85 10.08 1.77 11.41
N TYR A 86 10.17 3.09 11.57
CA TYR A 86 9.71 4.05 10.58
C TYR A 86 10.38 3.84 9.21
N LEU A 87 11.71 3.66 9.19
CA LEU A 87 12.46 3.42 7.96
C LEU A 87 12.09 2.08 7.32
N ALA A 88 11.95 1.01 8.10
CA ALA A 88 11.58 -0.32 7.61
C ALA A 88 10.19 -0.35 7.00
N LEU A 89 9.23 0.28 7.66
CA LEU A 89 7.86 0.37 7.19
C LEU A 89 7.74 1.20 5.90
N ARG A 90 8.51 2.29 5.76
CA ARG A 90 8.51 3.09 4.51
C ARG A 90 9.07 2.35 3.30
N HIS A 91 9.97 1.38 3.54
CA HIS A 91 10.55 0.56 2.48
C HIS A 91 9.90 -0.82 2.37
N MET A 92 8.78 -1.06 3.06
CA MET A 92 8.12 -2.37 3.12
C MET A 92 7.66 -2.90 1.76
N ASN A 93 7.39 -2.01 0.80
CA ASN A 93 7.00 -2.37 -0.58
C ASN A 93 8.14 -2.12 -1.59
N ALA A 94 9.35 -1.84 -1.11
CA ALA A 94 10.54 -1.69 -1.95
C ALA A 94 11.32 -3.00 -1.96
N ASP A 95 11.67 -3.47 -3.16
CA ASP A 95 12.55 -4.63 -3.32
C ASP A 95 14.00 -4.22 -3.06
N ILE A 96 14.40 -4.25 -1.79
CA ILE A 96 15.75 -3.93 -1.32
C ILE A 96 16.43 -5.23 -0.90
N THR A 97 17.48 -5.58 -1.61
CA THR A 97 18.27 -6.78 -1.31
C THR A 97 19.40 -6.46 -0.34
N THR A 98 19.93 -7.49 0.32
CA THR A 98 21.15 -7.36 1.14
C THR A 98 22.32 -6.80 0.32
N ALA A 99 22.42 -7.16 -0.97
CA ALA A 99 23.47 -6.64 -1.85
C ALA A 99 23.34 -5.12 -2.06
N ASP A 100 22.12 -4.60 -2.21
CA ASP A 100 21.90 -3.15 -2.35
C ASP A 100 22.34 -2.39 -1.09
N VAL A 101 22.06 -2.96 0.10
CA VAL A 101 22.49 -2.39 1.39
C VAL A 101 24.01 -2.39 1.51
N GLU A 102 24.68 -3.46 1.10
CA GLU A 102 26.14 -3.54 1.12
C GLU A 102 26.79 -2.53 0.16
N VAL A 103 26.22 -2.34 -1.02
CA VAL A 103 26.65 -1.29 -1.97
C VAL A 103 26.46 0.10 -1.34
N PHE A 104 25.31 0.38 -0.75
CA PHE A 104 25.06 1.65 -0.06
C PHE A 104 26.05 1.89 1.08
N LYS A 105 26.29 0.89 1.93
CA LYS A 105 27.27 0.95 3.02
C LYS A 105 28.67 1.26 2.49
N GLY A 106 29.09 0.58 1.42
CA GLY A 106 30.39 0.80 0.78
C GLY A 106 30.56 2.23 0.27
N ILE A 107 29.56 2.74 -0.46
CA ILE A 107 29.55 4.12 -0.97
C ILE A 107 29.61 5.13 0.18
N LEU A 108 28.82 4.91 1.23
CA LEU A 108 28.75 5.81 2.37
C LEU A 108 30.11 5.87 3.10
N LEU A 109 30.74 4.73 3.34
CA LEU A 109 32.07 4.65 3.95
C LEU A 109 33.15 5.28 3.07
N GLU A 110 33.12 5.05 1.76
CA GLU A 110 34.05 5.67 0.80
C GLU A 110 33.94 7.20 0.84
N VAL A 111 32.71 7.73 0.82
CA VAL A 111 32.48 9.18 0.91
C VAL A 111 32.96 9.73 2.25
N CYS A 112 32.63 9.09 3.36
CA CYS A 112 33.11 9.49 4.68
C CYS A 112 34.65 9.46 4.75
N ALA A 113 35.29 8.42 4.22
CA ALA A 113 36.75 8.30 4.18
C ALA A 113 37.39 9.43 3.37
N SER A 114 36.80 9.77 2.21
CA SER A 114 37.29 10.87 1.37
C SER A 114 37.20 12.24 2.07
N LYS A 115 36.24 12.42 2.98
CA LYS A 115 35.98 13.68 3.66
C LYS A 115 36.69 13.79 4.99
N LEU A 116 36.76 12.72 5.78
CA LEU A 116 37.42 12.69 7.08
C LEU A 116 38.94 12.51 6.94
N GLY A 117 39.40 11.75 5.95
CA GLY A 117 40.81 11.41 5.78
C GLY A 117 41.37 10.77 7.04
N GLY A 118 42.46 11.33 7.58
CA GLY A 118 43.08 10.85 8.82
C GLY A 118 42.24 11.02 10.09
N LEU A 119 41.09 11.71 10.03
CA LEU A 119 40.15 11.79 11.15
C LEU A 119 39.15 10.62 11.19
N MET A 120 39.18 9.72 10.21
CA MET A 120 38.29 8.57 10.20
C MET A 120 38.80 7.52 11.19
N THR A 121 38.15 7.43 12.34
CA THR A 121 38.48 6.44 13.38
C THR A 121 37.95 5.05 13.01
N ALA A 122 38.54 4.00 13.60
CA ALA A 122 38.08 2.63 13.39
C ALA A 122 36.69 2.42 14.00
N GLU A 123 36.42 3.10 15.10
CA GLU A 123 35.16 3.11 15.83
C GLU A 123 34.05 3.78 15.03
N PHE A 124 34.33 4.92 14.37
CA PHE A 124 33.40 5.52 13.42
C PHE A 124 33.04 4.55 12.29
N GLN A 125 34.04 3.91 11.66
CA GLN A 125 33.83 2.94 10.58
C GLN A 125 32.98 1.75 11.04
N PHE A 126 33.31 1.19 12.21
CA PHE A 126 32.62 0.06 12.80
C PHE A 126 31.16 0.43 13.14
N GLY A 127 30.93 1.50 13.88
CA GLY A 127 29.60 1.91 14.32
C GLY A 127 28.67 2.30 13.17
N LEU A 128 29.20 3.00 12.16
CA LEU A 128 28.42 3.32 10.95
C LEU A 128 28.06 2.04 10.18
N SER A 129 29.02 1.11 10.02
CA SER A 129 28.78 -0.16 9.35
C SER A 129 27.71 -1.00 10.06
N GLN A 130 27.80 -1.13 11.39
CA GLN A 130 26.82 -1.86 12.19
C GLN A 130 25.43 -1.23 12.07
N THR A 131 25.33 0.10 12.10
CA THR A 131 24.06 0.81 11.97
C THR A 131 23.39 0.55 10.62
N ILE A 132 24.13 0.64 9.51
CA ILE A 132 23.59 0.39 8.17
C ILE A 132 23.22 -1.08 7.97
N THR A 133 24.04 -2.01 8.48
CA THR A 133 23.71 -3.44 8.44
C THR A 133 22.45 -3.76 9.24
N ALA A 134 22.31 -3.22 10.45
CA ALA A 134 21.11 -3.41 11.28
C ALA A 134 19.85 -2.83 10.61
N LEU A 135 19.98 -1.66 9.98
CA LEU A 135 18.91 -1.09 9.15
C LEU A 135 18.52 -2.06 8.04
N GLY A 136 19.47 -2.52 7.23
CA GLY A 136 19.21 -3.46 6.12
C GLY A 136 18.52 -4.76 6.55
N VAL A 137 18.95 -5.35 7.66
CA VAL A 137 18.30 -6.54 8.24
C VAL A 137 16.86 -6.23 8.65
N SER A 138 16.62 -5.06 9.24
CA SER A 138 15.28 -4.63 9.64
C SER A 138 14.37 -4.40 8.43
N LEU A 139 14.90 -3.82 7.35
CA LEU A 139 14.17 -3.66 6.08
C LEU A 139 13.75 -5.02 5.52
N ALA A 140 14.70 -5.95 5.41
CA ALA A 140 14.48 -7.27 4.82
C ALA A 140 13.44 -8.09 5.60
N ARG A 141 13.56 -8.14 6.94
CA ARG A 141 12.60 -8.85 7.80
C ARG A 141 11.21 -8.25 7.75
N THR A 142 11.12 -6.92 7.67
CA THR A 142 9.82 -6.22 7.58
C THR A 142 9.15 -6.50 6.23
N HIS A 143 9.91 -6.42 5.13
CA HIS A 143 9.42 -6.79 3.81
C HIS A 143 8.92 -8.23 3.77
N GLU A 144 9.73 -9.20 4.22
CA GLU A 144 9.37 -10.62 4.26
C GLU A 144 8.11 -10.89 5.10
N HIS A 145 8.01 -10.26 6.28
CA HIS A 145 6.87 -10.45 7.18
C HIS A 145 5.54 -9.96 6.60
N TYR A 146 5.56 -8.86 5.84
CA TYR A 146 4.33 -8.25 5.32
C TYR A 146 4.04 -8.60 3.86
N ALA A 147 5.00 -9.12 3.09
CA ALA A 147 4.85 -9.39 1.66
C ALA A 147 3.62 -10.25 1.34
N GLU A 148 3.44 -11.39 2.02
CA GLU A 148 2.31 -12.30 1.78
C GLU A 148 0.97 -11.61 2.08
N ARG A 149 0.88 -10.91 3.22
CA ARG A 149 -0.35 -10.21 3.64
C ARG A 149 -0.70 -9.06 2.69
N LEU A 150 0.29 -8.30 2.24
CA LEU A 150 0.09 -7.22 1.28
C LEU A 150 -0.37 -7.76 -0.08
N ASN A 151 0.21 -8.88 -0.52
CA ASN A 151 -0.20 -9.52 -1.76
C ASN A 151 -1.64 -10.04 -1.65
N LEU A 152 -1.96 -10.75 -0.57
CA LEU A 152 -3.32 -11.24 -0.30
C LEU A 152 -4.34 -10.10 -0.29
N LEU A 153 -4.06 -9.01 0.43
CA LEU A 153 -4.96 -7.84 0.47
C LEU A 153 -5.20 -7.25 -0.92
N ARG A 154 -4.15 -7.12 -1.74
CA ARG A 154 -4.28 -6.59 -3.10
C ARG A 154 -5.08 -7.53 -4.00
N THR A 155 -4.80 -8.83 -3.96
CA THR A 155 -5.48 -9.83 -4.79
C THR A 155 -6.95 -9.97 -4.40
N CYS A 156 -7.26 -10.10 -3.11
CA CYS A 156 -8.64 -10.16 -2.64
C CYS A 156 -9.40 -8.87 -2.97
N TRP A 157 -8.76 -7.71 -2.88
CA TRP A 157 -9.41 -6.45 -3.25
C TRP A 157 -9.70 -6.35 -4.74
N LYS A 158 -8.80 -6.83 -5.60
CA LYS A 158 -9.04 -6.93 -7.04
C LYS A 158 -10.21 -7.87 -7.34
N GLU A 159 -10.16 -9.09 -6.79
CA GLU A 159 -11.21 -10.10 -6.98
C GLU A 159 -12.58 -9.58 -6.52
N ALA A 160 -12.66 -8.95 -5.34
CA ALA A 160 -13.89 -8.38 -4.81
C ALA A 160 -14.45 -7.23 -5.67
N ASN A 161 -13.66 -6.65 -6.57
CA ASN A 161 -14.08 -5.59 -7.48
C ASN A 161 -14.12 -6.02 -8.96
N ALA A 162 -13.78 -7.27 -9.29
CA ALA A 162 -13.80 -7.76 -10.65
C ALA A 162 -15.24 -7.80 -11.17
N THR A 163 -15.46 -7.23 -12.35
CA THR A 163 -16.73 -7.40 -13.06
C THR A 163 -16.74 -8.75 -13.79
N SER A 164 -17.91 -9.30 -14.12
CA SER A 164 -18.01 -10.65 -14.70
C SER A 164 -17.32 -10.82 -16.06
N GLU A 165 -16.95 -9.73 -16.72
CA GLU A 165 -16.18 -9.73 -17.98
C GLU A 165 -14.68 -9.83 -17.71
N GLU A 166 -14.15 -9.12 -16.70
CA GLU A 166 -12.72 -9.14 -16.33
C GLU A 166 -12.32 -10.46 -15.65
N ALA A 167 -13.19 -11.05 -14.84
CA ALA A 167 -12.95 -12.34 -14.19
C ALA A 167 -12.88 -13.53 -15.18
N ALA A 168 -13.43 -13.37 -16.39
CA ALA A 168 -13.42 -14.40 -17.43
C ALA A 168 -12.15 -14.38 -18.28
N GLU A 169 -11.48 -13.23 -18.40
CA GLU A 169 -10.23 -13.06 -19.16
C GLU A 169 -9.01 -13.55 -18.36
N GLU A 170 -8.94 -13.32 -17.04
CA GLU A 170 -7.81 -13.77 -16.20
C GLU A 170 -7.75 -15.29 -15.99
N HIS A 171 -8.86 -16.03 -16.17
CA HIS A 171 -8.86 -17.50 -16.09
C HIS A 171 -8.45 -18.20 -17.40
N GLN A 172 -8.27 -17.46 -18.51
CA GLN A 172 -7.76 -18.03 -19.76
C GLN A 172 -6.24 -17.91 -19.93
N GLU A 173 -5.57 -16.97 -19.27
CA GLU A 173 -4.11 -16.80 -19.42
C GLU A 173 -3.27 -17.82 -18.64
N ASP A 174 -3.82 -18.50 -17.62
CA ASP A 174 -3.10 -19.49 -16.81
C ASP A 174 -3.20 -20.94 -17.34
N HIS A 175 -3.86 -21.19 -18.48
CA HIS A 175 -4.11 -22.55 -18.97
C HIS A 175 -3.80 -22.84 -20.44
N GLU A 176 -2.97 -22.02 -21.11
CA GLU A 176 -2.45 -22.35 -22.46
C GLU A 176 -0.94 -22.61 -22.44
N GLY A 177 -0.58 -23.80 -21.97
CA GLY A 177 0.79 -24.29 -21.97
C GLY A 177 0.90 -25.79 -21.83
N GLU A 178 0.23 -26.58 -22.68
CA GLU A 178 0.63 -27.96 -23.02
C GLU A 178 -0.12 -28.52 -24.27
N ASP A 179 0.62 -28.56 -25.38
CA ASP A 179 0.61 -29.42 -26.59
C ASP A 179 -0.59 -30.35 -26.94
N HIS A 180 -1.18 -30.16 -28.14
CA HIS A 180 -0.90 -30.92 -29.39
C HIS A 180 -2.04 -30.86 -30.44
N SER A 181 -1.65 -30.60 -31.71
CA SER A 181 -2.20 -31.02 -33.02
C SER A 181 -3.62 -31.63 -33.09
N ASP A 182 -4.51 -31.30 -34.03
CA ASP A 182 -4.32 -31.35 -35.49
C ASP A 182 -5.57 -30.79 -36.23
N ALA A 183 -5.41 -30.58 -37.54
CA ALA A 183 -6.45 -30.46 -38.58
C ALA A 183 -7.15 -29.10 -38.86
N ALA A 184 -6.74 -28.54 -40.00
CA ALA A 184 -7.42 -27.48 -40.75
C ALA A 184 -8.81 -27.89 -41.27
N GLN A 185 -9.77 -26.95 -41.26
CA GLN A 185 -10.69 -26.72 -42.37
C GLN A 185 -11.39 -25.35 -42.30
N ALA A 186 -11.54 -24.75 -43.46
CA ALA A 186 -12.00 -23.39 -43.73
C ALA A 186 -13.53 -23.25 -43.76
N ALA A 187 -13.99 -22.01 -43.57
CA ALA A 187 -15.02 -21.30 -44.34
C ALA A 187 -16.10 -20.57 -43.49
N SER A 188 -16.10 -19.24 -43.58
CA SER A 188 -17.30 -18.36 -43.41
C SER A 188 -18.31 -18.62 -44.56
N PRO A 189 -19.51 -17.96 -44.70
CA PRO A 189 -20.03 -16.75 -44.01
C PRO A 189 -21.58 -16.60 -43.80
N LYS A 190 -21.96 -15.50 -43.11
CA LYS A 190 -23.11 -14.55 -43.33
C LYS A 190 -24.60 -14.93 -43.11
N GLY A 191 -25.34 -13.97 -42.50
CA GLY A 191 -26.79 -13.70 -42.65
C GLY A 191 -27.40 -13.14 -41.34
N HIS A 192 -27.57 -11.84 -41.07
CA HIS A 192 -28.45 -10.77 -41.61
C HIS A 192 -29.95 -10.84 -41.23
N GLN A 193 -30.45 -9.67 -40.76
CA GLN A 193 -31.83 -9.17 -40.53
C GLN A 193 -32.51 -9.47 -39.18
N ASP A 194 -32.85 -8.48 -38.33
CA ASP A 194 -33.63 -7.22 -38.46
C ASP A 194 -35.13 -7.42 -38.18
N GLY A 195 -35.74 -6.55 -37.36
CA GLY A 195 -37.21 -6.41 -37.28
C GLY A 195 -37.89 -6.37 -35.91
N THR A 196 -38.15 -5.14 -35.45
CA THR A 196 -39.47 -4.60 -35.00
C THR A 196 -40.15 -5.03 -33.69
N SER A 197 -40.34 -4.03 -32.82
CA SER A 197 -41.35 -3.92 -31.76
C SER A 197 -42.80 -3.87 -32.30
N PRO A 198 -43.81 -4.09 -31.43
CA PRO A 198 -44.87 -3.08 -31.32
C PRO A 198 -45.37 -2.79 -29.88
N LYS A 199 -45.91 -1.58 -29.72
CA LYS A 199 -46.64 -1.01 -28.57
C LYS A 199 -48.10 -1.50 -28.48
N GLY A 200 -48.67 -1.49 -27.27
CA GLY A 200 -50.10 -1.26 -26.94
C GLY A 200 -50.25 -1.16 -25.40
N HIS A 201 -50.61 -0.05 -24.73
CA HIS A 201 -51.82 0.80 -24.61
C HIS A 201 -52.94 0.29 -23.66
N GLN A 202 -53.37 1.23 -22.79
CA GLN A 202 -54.56 1.32 -21.88
C GLN A 202 -54.56 0.59 -20.53
N ASP A 203 -55.24 1.02 -19.46
CA ASP A 203 -55.73 2.30 -18.89
C ASP A 203 -56.43 1.92 -17.55
N GLY A 204 -56.56 2.86 -16.60
CA GLY A 204 -57.68 2.90 -15.64
C GLY A 204 -57.60 2.19 -14.28
N THR A 205 -57.28 2.98 -13.23
CA THR A 205 -57.92 3.10 -11.88
C THR A 205 -58.40 1.86 -11.09
N THR A 206 -58.08 1.77 -9.78
CA THR A 206 -59.00 1.96 -8.61
C THR A 206 -58.22 1.84 -7.27
N MET A 207 -58.49 2.73 -6.31
CA MET A 207 -58.12 2.61 -4.87
C MET A 207 -59.13 1.70 -4.14
N GLU A 208 -58.68 0.80 -3.25
CA GLU A 208 -59.20 0.72 -1.86
C GLU A 208 -58.43 -0.28 -0.98
N LYS A 209 -58.55 -0.01 0.33
CA LYS A 209 -57.85 -0.46 1.53
C LYS A 209 -58.25 -1.88 1.96
N GLY A 210 -57.38 -2.60 2.68
CA GLY A 210 -57.83 -3.68 3.58
C GLY A 210 -56.79 -4.73 3.96
N GLU A 211 -56.42 -4.72 5.23
CA GLU A 211 -55.58 -5.65 5.98
C GLU A 211 -55.75 -7.15 5.66
N GLN A 212 -54.66 -7.83 5.34
CA GLN A 212 -54.42 -9.24 5.69
C GLN A 212 -52.91 -9.52 5.61
N ALA A 213 -52.23 -9.18 6.70
CA ALA A 213 -50.88 -9.64 6.99
C ALA A 213 -50.96 -11.04 7.63
N ASP A 214 -49.88 -11.80 7.46
CA ASP A 214 -49.38 -12.84 8.38
C ASP A 214 -49.41 -14.32 7.94
N GLN A 215 -49.47 -14.63 6.63
CA GLN A 215 -49.17 -16.00 6.14
C GLN A 215 -48.28 -16.11 4.89
N ASP A 216 -47.82 -15.00 4.30
CA ASP A 216 -47.02 -15.02 3.05
C ASP A 216 -45.49 -14.91 3.22
N CYS A 217 -45.00 -14.80 4.47
CA CYS A 217 -43.57 -14.52 4.71
C CYS A 217 -42.61 -15.65 4.28
N HIS A 218 -43.10 -16.89 4.10
CA HIS A 218 -42.25 -18.03 3.73
C HIS A 218 -42.32 -18.45 2.25
N GLN A 219 -43.24 -17.90 1.44
CA GLN A 219 -43.29 -18.19 0.00
C GLN A 219 -42.71 -17.07 -0.87
N GLN A 220 -42.57 -15.86 -0.34
CA GLN A 220 -42.09 -14.69 -1.10
C GLN A 220 -40.57 -14.72 -1.41
N TRP A 221 -39.79 -15.57 -0.72
CA TRP A 221 -38.35 -15.72 -0.99
C TRP A 221 -38.04 -16.53 -2.26
N LYS A 222 -38.99 -17.34 -2.78
CA LYS A 222 -38.77 -18.19 -3.96
C LYS A 222 -39.16 -17.54 -5.29
N GLN A 223 -39.78 -16.36 -5.29
CA GLN A 223 -40.27 -15.70 -6.52
C GLN A 223 -39.49 -14.43 -6.92
N ASN A 224 -38.55 -13.96 -6.11
CA ASN A 224 -37.64 -12.87 -6.49
C ASN A 224 -36.29 -13.42 -7.03
N SER A 225 -36.35 -14.22 -8.09
CA SER A 225 -35.16 -14.62 -8.85
C SER A 225 -34.57 -13.49 -9.72
N ASN A 226 -35.04 -12.25 -9.54
CA ASN A 226 -34.60 -11.05 -10.26
C ASN A 226 -34.00 -9.97 -9.34
N MET A 227 -33.66 -10.31 -8.10
CA MET A 227 -32.78 -9.43 -7.31
C MET A 227 -31.40 -9.47 -7.95
N ASP A 228 -31.03 -8.36 -8.59
CA ASP A 228 -29.70 -8.12 -9.10
C ASP A 228 -28.75 -7.98 -7.90
N ILE A 229 -28.27 -9.13 -7.39
CA ILE A 229 -27.36 -9.17 -6.26
C ILE A 229 -26.05 -8.51 -6.71
N PRO A 230 -25.60 -7.44 -6.03
CA PRO A 230 -24.36 -6.78 -6.38
C PRO A 230 -23.19 -7.77 -6.39
N LYS A 231 -22.34 -7.69 -7.42
CA LYS A 231 -21.16 -8.58 -7.56
C LYS A 231 -19.85 -7.93 -7.15
N THR A 232 -19.80 -6.61 -7.08
CA THR A 232 -18.61 -5.87 -6.63
C THR A 232 -18.78 -5.38 -5.20
N PHE A 233 -17.65 -5.27 -4.50
CA PHE A 233 -17.60 -4.77 -3.13
C PHE A 233 -18.29 -3.42 -2.99
N ALA A 234 -17.95 -2.46 -3.86
CA ALA A 234 -18.51 -1.12 -3.79
C ALA A 234 -20.03 -1.10 -4.05
N ALA A 235 -20.56 -2.01 -4.89
CA ALA A 235 -21.98 -2.13 -5.13
C ALA A 235 -22.71 -2.81 -3.94
N MET A 236 -22.11 -3.84 -3.35
CA MET A 236 -22.64 -4.52 -2.17
C MET A 236 -22.60 -3.62 -0.93
N ALA A 237 -21.57 -2.79 -0.77
CA ALA A 237 -21.47 -1.77 0.27
C ALA A 237 -22.58 -0.72 0.17
N ARG A 238 -22.86 -0.21 -1.04
CA ARG A 238 -23.97 0.74 -1.26
C ARG A 238 -25.35 0.10 -1.02
N PHE A 239 -25.51 -1.16 -1.41
CA PHE A 239 -26.73 -1.92 -1.14
C PHE A 239 -26.96 -2.08 0.38
N ASN A 240 -25.96 -2.57 1.10
CA ASN A 240 -26.03 -2.75 2.56
C ASN A 240 -26.20 -1.41 3.30
N ALA A 241 -25.53 -0.35 2.85
CA ALA A 241 -25.74 1.01 3.37
C ALA A 241 -27.20 1.46 3.21
N SER A 242 -27.80 1.19 2.05
CA SER A 242 -29.20 1.52 1.78
C SER A 242 -30.16 0.73 2.68
N VAL A 243 -29.89 -0.57 2.89
CA VAL A 243 -30.66 -1.42 3.82
C VAL A 243 -30.56 -0.92 5.27
N MET A 244 -29.40 -0.44 5.70
CA MET A 244 -29.18 0.11 7.04
C MET A 244 -29.65 1.56 7.21
N GLY A 245 -30.23 2.19 6.16
CA GLY A 245 -30.73 3.56 6.21
C GLY A 245 -29.64 4.64 6.24
N ILE A 246 -28.46 4.33 5.68
CA ILE A 246 -27.33 5.28 5.57
C ILE A 246 -26.85 5.51 4.13
N GLY A 247 -27.53 4.91 3.14
CA GLY A 247 -27.13 4.96 1.73
C GLY A 247 -27.22 6.35 1.07
N ASP A 248 -27.96 7.28 1.68
CA ASP A 248 -28.10 8.67 1.24
C ASP A 248 -27.00 9.60 1.79
N ARG A 249 -26.12 9.08 2.66
CA ARG A 249 -25.08 9.88 3.31
C ARG A 249 -23.86 10.04 2.39
N MET A 250 -23.65 11.25 1.89
CA MET A 250 -22.52 11.57 1.00
C MET A 250 -21.14 11.21 1.58
N TRP A 251 -20.93 11.39 2.88
CA TRP A 251 -19.67 11.03 3.55
C TRP A 251 -19.36 9.53 3.46
N PHE A 252 -20.37 8.67 3.37
CA PHE A 252 -20.19 7.22 3.20
C PHE A 252 -19.65 6.91 1.80
N ALA A 253 -20.20 7.57 0.78
CA ALA A 253 -19.76 7.41 -0.60
C ALA A 253 -18.30 7.87 -0.80
N ASP A 254 -17.92 9.00 -0.19
CA ASP A 254 -16.54 9.50 -0.23
C ASP A 254 -15.58 8.53 0.46
N LEU A 255 -15.96 7.97 1.60
CA LEU A 255 -15.11 7.04 2.33
C LEU A 255 -14.96 5.70 1.60
N LEU A 256 -16.03 5.22 0.94
CA LEU A 256 -15.98 4.06 0.07
C LEU A 256 -15.09 4.31 -1.15
N TYR A 257 -15.18 5.49 -1.76
CA TYR A 257 -14.32 5.90 -2.88
C TYR A 257 -12.84 5.95 -2.48
N SER A 258 -12.52 6.48 -1.30
CA SER A 258 -11.15 6.47 -0.79
C SER A 258 -10.56 5.07 -0.62
N MET A 259 -11.38 4.03 -0.43
CA MET A 259 -10.87 2.65 -0.36
C MET A 259 -10.26 2.17 -1.69
N GLU A 260 -10.73 2.69 -2.82
CA GLU A 260 -10.15 2.41 -4.15
C GLU A 260 -8.70 2.90 -4.25
N PHE A 261 -8.32 3.92 -3.49
CA PHE A 261 -6.95 4.47 -3.44
C PHE A 261 -6.15 4.00 -2.23
N LEU A 262 -6.81 3.58 -1.14
CA LEU A 262 -6.10 3.12 0.06
C LEU A 262 -5.63 1.66 -0.10
N VAL A 263 -6.51 0.76 -0.52
CA VAL A 263 -6.24 -0.68 -0.47
C VAL A 263 -5.15 -1.12 -1.45
N PRO A 264 -5.13 -0.67 -2.73
CA PRO A 264 -4.05 -1.05 -3.65
C PRO A 264 -2.67 -0.55 -3.19
N TYR A 265 -2.65 0.60 -2.52
CA TYR A 265 -1.43 1.28 -2.09
C TYR A 265 -1.07 1.05 -0.62
N ILE A 266 -1.73 0.13 0.09
CA ILE A 266 -1.55 -0.08 1.54
C ILE A 266 -0.09 -0.39 1.95
N GLY A 267 0.70 -0.92 1.02
CA GLY A 267 2.14 -1.15 1.22
C GLY A 267 3.04 0.09 1.09
N ASN A 268 2.51 1.21 0.59
CA ASN A 268 3.21 2.48 0.43
C ASN A 268 2.68 3.49 1.45
N ILE A 269 3.34 3.58 2.59
CA ILE A 269 2.89 4.40 3.73
C ILE A 269 2.81 5.88 3.39
N ASP A 270 3.75 6.39 2.58
CA ASP A 270 3.71 7.80 2.16
C ASP A 270 2.41 8.08 1.39
N ARG A 271 2.07 7.20 0.43
CA ARG A 271 0.85 7.32 -0.35
C ARG A 271 -0.39 7.17 0.53
N VAL A 272 -0.41 6.18 1.41
CA VAL A 272 -1.53 5.95 2.34
C VAL A 272 -1.74 7.16 3.23
N GLN A 273 -0.68 7.78 3.74
CA GLN A 273 -0.78 8.97 4.57
C GLN A 273 -1.38 10.15 3.79
N GLU A 274 -0.91 10.39 2.56
CA GLU A 274 -1.48 11.42 1.68
C GLU A 274 -2.98 11.20 1.44
N GLU A 275 -3.39 9.97 1.11
CA GLU A 275 -4.80 9.63 0.91
C GLU A 275 -5.62 9.75 2.21
N CYS A 276 -5.05 9.41 3.36
CA CYS A 276 -5.69 9.61 4.66
C CYS A 276 -5.88 11.09 4.98
N ASP A 277 -4.90 11.94 4.66
CA ASP A 277 -4.97 13.38 4.88
C ASP A 277 -6.04 14.03 3.98
N VAL A 278 -6.10 13.62 2.70
CA VAL A 278 -7.16 14.05 1.77
C VAL A 278 -8.52 13.59 2.27
N LEU A 279 -8.66 12.32 2.68
CA LEU A 279 -9.90 11.80 3.25
C LEU A 279 -10.30 12.57 4.51
N ALA A 280 -9.37 12.87 5.42
CA ALA A 280 -9.65 13.63 6.63
C ALA A 280 -10.18 15.04 6.31
N LEU A 281 -9.59 15.71 5.32
CA LEU A 281 -10.07 17.01 4.84
C LEU A 281 -11.45 16.92 4.20
N THR A 282 -11.70 15.90 3.37
CA THR A 282 -13.03 15.64 2.78
C THR A 282 -14.07 15.41 3.88
N LEU A 283 -13.74 14.58 4.88
CA LEU A 283 -14.63 14.26 5.98
C LEU A 283 -14.93 15.46 6.89
N ALA A 284 -13.98 16.39 7.02
CA ALA A 284 -14.16 17.61 7.82
C ALA A 284 -15.26 18.54 7.29
N HIS A 285 -15.70 18.39 6.04
CA HIS A 285 -16.82 19.15 5.47
C HIS A 285 -18.19 18.66 5.95
N TYR A 286 -18.26 17.51 6.60
CA TYR A 286 -19.51 16.92 7.07
C TYR A 286 -19.72 17.17 8.56
N ASP A 287 -20.92 17.61 8.93
CA ASP A 287 -21.28 17.89 10.33
C ASP A 287 -21.28 16.65 11.22
N LYS A 288 -21.60 15.47 10.65
CA LYS A 288 -21.71 14.20 11.37
C LYS A 288 -21.18 13.04 10.52
N VAL A 289 -20.01 12.54 10.90
CA VAL A 289 -19.41 11.32 10.34
C VAL A 289 -19.48 10.22 11.40
N ASN A 290 -19.97 9.03 11.03
CA ASN A 290 -20.02 7.88 11.92
C ASN A 290 -19.24 6.70 11.35
N LEU A 291 -17.96 6.60 11.72
CA LEU A 291 -17.07 5.53 11.26
C LEU A 291 -17.50 4.13 11.78
N ALA A 292 -18.26 4.05 12.88
CA ALA A 292 -18.75 2.78 13.39
C ALA A 292 -19.84 2.19 12.49
N GLU A 293 -20.71 3.04 11.93
CA GLU A 293 -21.71 2.60 10.95
C GLU A 293 -21.05 2.17 9.64
N PHE A 294 -20.05 2.91 9.17
CA PHE A 294 -19.28 2.52 8.00
C PHE A 294 -18.64 1.13 8.19
N ARG A 295 -17.98 0.91 9.34
CA ARG A 295 -17.40 -0.38 9.69
C ARG A 295 -18.44 -1.51 9.63
N SER A 296 -19.62 -1.31 10.20
CA SER A 296 -20.70 -2.32 10.18
C SER A 296 -21.15 -2.67 8.76
N VAL A 297 -21.29 -1.67 7.89
CA VAL A 297 -21.65 -1.90 6.48
C VAL A 297 -20.54 -2.64 5.74
N MET A 298 -19.28 -2.24 5.93
CA MET A 298 -18.13 -2.92 5.31
C MET A 298 -18.09 -4.40 5.67
N PHE A 299 -18.29 -4.75 6.95
CA PHE A 299 -18.31 -6.15 7.40
C PHE A 299 -19.50 -6.95 6.87
N ALA A 300 -20.63 -6.30 6.59
CA ALA A 300 -21.77 -6.97 5.97
C ALA A 300 -21.58 -7.18 4.45
N SER A 301 -20.62 -6.48 3.84
CA SER A 301 -20.35 -6.48 2.39
C SER A 301 -19.16 -7.34 1.97
N LEU A 302 -18.45 -7.93 2.94
CA LEU A 302 -17.41 -8.95 2.76
C LEU A 302 -17.98 -10.32 3.12
#